data_AF-A0A1V6IHF8-F1
#
_entry.id   AF-A0A1V6IHF8-F1
#
_cell.length_a   1.000
_cell.length_b   1.000
_cell.length_c   1.000
_cell.angle_alpha   90.00
_cell.angle_beta   90.00
_cell.angle_gamma   90.00
#
_symmetry.space_group_name_H-M   'P 1'
#
loop_
_entity.id
_entity.type
_entity.pdbx_description
1 polymer ?
#
loop_
_entity_poly.entity_id
_entity_poly.type
_entity_poly.pdbx_seq_one_letter_code
_entity_poly.pdbx_strand_id
1 'polypeptide(L)'
;MTISEKIKKLRKAQGHTQAELAKGVNVSRTLINKYENGAATPTDGNFISPYAVVSKNGLKYTDLSRTITDAFANEEILDMQGITEAISRYYFTNNEKLDGIAVAPEYQERFERLVSDAIEYHEE
;
A
#
# COMPACT_ATOMS: atom_id res chain seq x y z
N MET A 1 -2.41 5.16 -26.68
CA MET A 1 -2.59 3.90 -25.93
C MET A 1 -2.82 4.24 -24.46
N THR A 2 -4.02 4.01 -23.95
CA THR A 2 -4.40 4.26 -22.55
C THR A 2 -3.79 3.20 -21.62
N ILE A 3 -3.77 3.45 -20.30
CA ILE A 3 -3.32 2.47 -19.29
C ILE A 3 -4.11 1.16 -19.40
N SER A 4 -5.43 1.25 -19.57
CA SER A 4 -6.33 0.10 -19.74
C SER A 4 -5.94 -0.77 -20.94
N GLU A 5 -5.59 -0.16 -22.08
CA GLU A 5 -5.09 -0.87 -23.26
C GLU A 5 -3.71 -1.50 -23.03
N LYS A 6 -2.81 -0.81 -22.30
CA LYS A 6 -1.47 -1.34 -22.00
C LYS A 6 -1.55 -2.62 -21.17
N ILE A 7 -2.36 -2.62 -20.11
CA ILE A 7 -2.55 -3.77 -19.21
C ILE A 7 -3.03 -4.97 -20.00
N LYS A 8 -4.09 -4.79 -20.82
CA LYS A 8 -4.67 -5.85 -21.64
C LYS A 8 -3.68 -6.42 -22.65
N LYS A 9 -2.87 -5.55 -23.28
CA LYS A 9 -1.86 -5.95 -24.27
C LYS A 9 -0.72 -6.75 -23.62
N LEU A 10 -0.17 -6.27 -22.51
CA LEU A 10 0.94 -6.93 -21.79
C LEU A 10 0.50 -8.29 -21.23
N ARG A 11 -0.67 -8.35 -20.59
CA ARG A 11 -1.21 -9.60 -20.06
C ARG A 11 -1.32 -10.68 -21.14
N LYS A 12 -1.89 -10.33 -22.30
CA LYS A 12 -2.04 -11.26 -23.43
C LYS A 12 -0.69 -11.65 -24.03
N ALA A 13 0.26 -10.72 -24.13
CA ALA A 13 1.60 -11.00 -24.62
C ALA A 13 2.36 -12.00 -23.72
N GLN A 14 2.07 -12.00 -22.42
CA GLN A 14 2.59 -12.96 -21.45
C GLN A 14 1.77 -14.27 -21.37
N GLY A 15 0.69 -14.40 -22.15
CA GLY A 15 -0.16 -15.60 -22.16
C GLY A 15 -1.06 -15.77 -20.94
N HIS A 16 -1.16 -14.75 -20.06
CA HIS A 16 -1.96 -14.84 -18.85
C HIS A 16 -3.45 -14.57 -19.09
N THR A 17 -4.31 -15.32 -18.42
CA THR A 17 -5.73 -14.99 -18.23
C THR A 17 -5.88 -13.81 -17.25
N GLN A 18 -7.04 -13.16 -17.25
CA GLN A 18 -7.33 -12.11 -16.25
C GLN A 18 -7.27 -12.65 -14.82
N ALA A 19 -7.62 -13.94 -14.61
CA ALA A 19 -7.60 -14.57 -13.29
C ALA A 19 -6.16 -14.84 -12.82
N GLU A 20 -5.26 -15.26 -13.72
CA GLU A 20 -3.85 -15.46 -13.40
C GLU A 20 -3.15 -14.14 -13.10
N LEU A 21 -3.40 -13.09 -13.89
CA LEU A 21 -2.90 -11.75 -13.59
C LEU A 21 -3.41 -11.27 -12.23
N ALA A 22 -4.72 -11.42 -11.98
CA ALA A 22 -5.34 -11.02 -10.72
C ALA A 22 -4.69 -11.72 -9.51
N LYS A 23 -4.42 -13.02 -9.63
CA LYS A 23 -3.71 -13.79 -8.60
C LYS A 23 -2.28 -13.29 -8.39
N GLY A 24 -1.56 -12.98 -9.46
CA GLY A 24 -0.17 -12.52 -9.40
C GLY A 24 -0.02 -11.15 -8.72
N VAL A 25 -1.01 -10.27 -8.87
CA VAL A 25 -1.00 -8.92 -8.28
C VAL A 25 -1.89 -8.79 -7.03
N ASN A 26 -2.39 -9.92 -6.53
CA ASN A 26 -3.24 -10.03 -5.34
C ASN A 26 -4.50 -9.13 -5.36
N VAL A 27 -5.21 -9.09 -6.50
CA VAL A 27 -6.50 -8.38 -6.63
C VAL A 27 -7.58 -9.31 -7.15
N SER A 28 -8.83 -8.85 -7.16
CA SER A 28 -9.93 -9.62 -7.75
C SER A 28 -9.87 -9.59 -9.29
N ARG A 29 -10.28 -10.70 -9.93
CA ARG A 29 -10.45 -10.76 -11.40
C ARG A 29 -11.39 -9.66 -11.91
N THR A 30 -12.43 -9.34 -11.15
CA THR A 30 -13.38 -8.26 -11.47
C THR A 30 -12.69 -6.90 -11.52
N LEU A 31 -11.74 -6.64 -10.61
CA LEU A 31 -10.97 -5.39 -10.60
C LEU A 31 -10.05 -5.29 -11.82
N ILE A 32 -9.37 -6.38 -12.20
CA ILE A 32 -8.61 -6.45 -13.47
C ILE A 32 -9.51 -6.14 -14.67
N ASN A 33 -10.74 -6.68 -14.70
CA ASN A 33 -11.68 -6.37 -15.77
C ASN A 33 -12.06 -4.87 -15.80
N LYS A 34 -12.26 -4.23 -14.64
CA LYS A 34 -12.49 -2.79 -14.56
C LYS A 34 -11.29 -2.00 -15.08
N TYR A 35 -10.06 -2.39 -14.73
CA TYR A 35 -8.84 -1.78 -15.24
C TYR A 35 -8.72 -1.89 -16.75
N GLU A 36 -8.94 -3.08 -17.33
CA GLU A 36 -8.83 -3.29 -18.78
C GLU A 36 -9.91 -2.58 -19.59
N ASN A 37 -11.04 -2.23 -18.97
CA ASN A 37 -12.13 -1.49 -19.60
C ASN A 37 -12.11 0.01 -19.26
N GLY A 38 -11.14 0.48 -18.47
CA GLY A 38 -11.03 1.88 -18.05
C GLY A 38 -12.07 2.35 -17.03
N ALA A 39 -12.82 1.42 -16.43
CA ALA A 39 -13.80 1.73 -15.37
C ALA A 39 -13.15 1.94 -14.00
N ALA A 40 -11.86 1.62 -13.86
CA ALA A 40 -11.03 1.94 -12.71
C ALA A 40 -9.59 2.13 -13.20
N THR A 41 -8.80 2.91 -12.45
CA THR A 41 -7.36 3.09 -12.70
C THR A 41 -6.58 2.39 -11.59
N PRO A 42 -5.55 1.58 -11.91
CA PRO A 42 -4.66 1.06 -10.88
C PRO A 42 -3.95 2.21 -10.19
N THR A 43 -3.94 2.19 -8.86
CA THR A 43 -3.11 3.06 -8.02
C THR A 43 -1.98 2.22 -7.42
N ASP A 44 -0.89 2.85 -7.01
CA ASP A 44 0.28 2.14 -6.47
C ASP A 44 -0.07 1.33 -5.21
N GLY A 45 -1.08 1.78 -4.46
CA GLY A 45 -1.64 1.07 -3.31
C GLY A 45 -2.34 -0.26 -3.64
N ASN A 46 -2.84 -0.44 -4.87
CA ASN A 46 -3.58 -1.64 -5.26
C ASN A 46 -2.67 -2.82 -5.65
N PHE A 47 -1.38 -2.60 -5.89
CA PHE A 47 -0.43 -3.67 -6.18
C PHE A 47 0.24 -4.14 -4.89
N ILE A 48 -0.20 -5.29 -4.37
CA ILE A 48 0.45 -5.90 -3.22
C ILE A 48 1.14 -7.18 -3.68
N SER A 49 2.47 -7.19 -3.63
CA SER A 49 3.25 -8.41 -3.89
C SER A 49 2.81 -9.50 -2.90
N PRO A 50 2.50 -10.73 -3.37
CA PRO A 50 2.19 -11.84 -2.46
C PRO A 50 3.31 -12.13 -1.46
N TYR A 51 4.57 -11.80 -1.80
CA TYR A 51 5.72 -11.93 -0.89
C TYR A 51 5.72 -10.90 0.25
N ALA A 52 5.01 -9.78 0.09
CA ALA A 52 4.86 -8.75 1.12
C ALA A 52 3.70 -9.06 2.09
N VAL A 53 2.93 -10.13 1.85
CA VAL A 53 1.79 -10.52 2.69
C VAL A 53 2.19 -11.64 3.63
N VAL A 54 2.13 -11.36 4.93
CA VAL A 54 2.37 -12.33 6.00
C VAL A 54 1.03 -12.81 6.57
N SER A 55 0.96 -14.07 6.99
CA SER A 55 -0.21 -14.64 7.67
C SER A 55 0.11 -14.93 9.14
N LYS A 56 -0.69 -14.39 10.05
CA LYS A 56 -0.60 -14.67 11.50
C LYS A 56 -2.01 -14.86 12.05
N ASN A 57 -2.25 -15.98 12.73
CA ASN A 57 -3.54 -16.32 13.34
C ASN A 57 -4.73 -16.23 12.36
N GLY A 58 -4.53 -16.60 11.10
CA GLY A 58 -5.57 -16.53 10.06
C GLY A 58 -5.81 -15.14 9.46
N LEU A 59 -5.15 -14.10 9.97
CA LEU A 59 -5.18 -12.75 9.41
C LEU A 59 -4.00 -12.55 8.45
N LYS A 60 -4.26 -11.89 7.31
CA LYS A 60 -3.25 -11.48 6.35
C LYS A 60 -2.94 -10.00 6.54
N TYR A 61 -1.66 -9.65 6.63
CA TYR A 61 -1.20 -8.27 6.81
C TYR A 61 0.10 -8.04 6.04
N THR A 62 0.38 -6.77 5.73
CA THR A 62 1.65 -6.32 5.16
C THR A 62 2.53 -5.72 6.25
N ASP A 63 3.78 -5.39 5.94
CA ASP A 63 4.60 -4.61 6.86
C ASP A 63 4.06 -3.17 7.04
N LEU A 64 4.52 -2.53 8.12
CA LEU A 64 4.11 -1.17 8.49
C LEU A 64 4.49 -0.14 7.42
N SER A 65 5.65 -0.29 6.79
CA SER A 65 6.12 0.50 5.65
C SER A 65 5.09 0.56 4.52
N ARG A 66 4.52 -0.61 4.17
CA ARG A 66 3.49 -0.71 3.15
C ARG A 66 2.20 -0.06 3.59
N THR A 67 1.77 -0.26 4.83
CA THR A 67 0.56 0.37 5.38
C THR A 67 0.65 1.89 5.34
N ILE A 68 1.81 2.46 5.69
CA ILE A 68 2.07 3.91 5.61
C ILE A 68 2.00 4.39 4.15
N THR A 69 2.61 3.65 3.24
CA THR A 69 2.58 3.98 1.79
C THR A 69 1.15 3.99 1.26
N ASP A 70 0.36 2.96 1.60
CA ASP A 70 -1.04 2.86 1.17
C ASP A 70 -1.91 3.97 1.80
N ALA A 71 -1.61 4.38 3.03
CA ALA A 71 -2.23 5.52 3.70
C ALA A 71 -1.97 6.83 2.95
N PHE A 72 -0.72 7.13 2.60
CA PHE A 72 -0.39 8.33 1.82
C PHE A 72 -0.98 8.33 0.42
N ALA A 73 -1.10 7.16 -0.21
CA ALA A 73 -1.73 7.04 -1.52
C ALA A 73 -3.25 7.27 -1.48
N ASN A 74 -3.90 7.15 -0.32
CA ASN A 74 -5.36 7.22 -0.17
C ASN A 74 -5.77 8.04 1.07
N GLU A 75 -5.06 9.15 1.36
CA GLU A 75 -5.29 10.00 2.54
C GLU A 75 -6.74 10.48 2.67
N GLU A 76 -7.44 10.68 1.54
CA GLU A 76 -8.84 11.12 1.53
C GLU A 76 -9.82 10.06 2.07
N ILE A 77 -9.40 8.79 2.12
CA ILE A 77 -10.26 7.65 2.47
C ILE A 77 -9.82 7.00 3.78
N LEU A 78 -8.53 7.10 4.13
CA LEU A 78 -7.95 6.41 5.28
C LEU A 78 -7.82 7.33 6.49
N ASP A 79 -8.09 6.77 7.68
CA ASP A 79 -7.94 7.46 8.95
C ASP A 79 -6.46 7.59 9.30
N MET A 80 -5.93 8.80 9.14
CA MET A 80 -4.54 9.12 9.45
C MET A 80 -4.27 9.09 10.96
N GLN A 81 -5.27 9.28 11.83
CA GLN A 81 -5.06 9.25 13.28
C GLN A 81 -4.59 7.86 13.74
N GLY A 82 -5.21 6.79 13.24
CA GLY A 82 -4.77 5.42 13.52
C GLY A 82 -3.35 5.13 13.04
N ILE A 83 -2.91 5.76 11.93
CA ILE A 83 -1.54 5.64 11.43
C ILE A 83 -0.56 6.42 12.31
N THR A 84 -0.91 7.64 12.72
CA THR A 84 -0.13 8.46 13.65
C THR A 84 0.11 7.71 14.97
N GLU A 85 -0.93 7.13 15.56
CA GLU A 85 -0.79 6.31 16.77
C GLU A 85 0.11 5.08 16.56
N ALA A 86 -0.01 4.41 15.41
CA ALA A 86 0.81 3.24 15.11
C ALA A 86 2.30 3.60 14.99
N ILE A 87 2.61 4.73 14.33
CA ILE A 87 3.98 5.26 14.21
C ILE A 87 4.51 5.66 15.59
N SER A 88 3.70 6.38 16.37
CA SER A 88 4.06 6.80 17.73
C SER A 88 4.45 5.59 18.59
N ARG A 89 3.55 4.61 18.71
CA ARG A 89 3.82 3.37 19.48
C ARG A 89 5.05 2.64 18.99
N TYR A 90 5.26 2.56 17.67
CA TYR A 90 6.45 1.94 17.10
C TYR A 90 7.71 2.68 17.55
N TYR A 91 7.75 4.00 17.41
CA TYR A 91 8.89 4.83 17.79
C TYR A 91 9.30 4.61 19.25
N PHE A 92 8.36 4.73 20.20
CA PHE A 92 8.65 4.59 21.62
C PHE A 92 8.96 3.14 22.04
N THR A 93 8.40 2.14 21.35
CA THR A 93 8.74 0.73 21.62
C THR A 93 10.12 0.34 21.07
N ASN A 94 10.64 1.08 20.09
CA ASN A 94 11.91 0.79 19.40
C ASN A 94 13.05 1.75 19.80
N ASN A 95 13.06 2.23 21.05
CA ASN A 95 14.08 3.16 21.57
C ASN A 95 14.19 4.46 20.76
N GLU A 96 13.06 5.06 20.41
CA GLU A 96 13.02 6.35 19.71
C GLU A 96 13.67 6.29 18.32
N LYS A 97 13.46 5.17 17.63
CA LYS A 97 13.97 4.92 16.27
C LYS A 97 12.89 4.33 15.39
N LEU A 98 12.95 4.64 14.09
CA LEU A 98 12.08 4.10 13.05
C LEU A 98 12.82 3.08 12.16
N ASP A 99 13.87 2.45 12.69
CA ASP A 99 14.71 1.50 11.95
C ASP A 99 13.88 0.35 11.36
N GLY A 100 13.92 0.18 10.05
CA GLY A 100 13.14 -0.86 9.35
C GLY A 100 11.81 -0.38 8.76
N ILE A 101 11.44 0.89 8.97
CA ILE A 101 10.40 1.57 8.20
C ILE A 101 11.04 2.24 6.99
N ALA A 102 10.53 1.94 5.80
CA ALA A 102 10.98 2.55 4.56
C ALA A 102 9.76 3.07 3.79
N VAL A 103 9.80 4.34 3.40
CA VAL A 103 8.73 4.97 2.63
C VAL A 103 9.28 5.38 1.26
N ALA A 104 8.44 5.35 0.23
CA ALA A 104 8.84 5.77 -1.11
C ALA A 104 9.28 7.26 -1.10
N PRO A 105 10.30 7.65 -1.89
CA PRO A 105 10.86 9.01 -1.86
C PRO A 105 9.82 10.14 -2.04
N GLU A 106 8.80 9.92 -2.86
CA GLU A 106 7.71 10.86 -3.11
C GLU A 106 6.84 11.18 -1.87
N TYR A 107 6.88 10.32 -0.85
CA TYR A 107 6.14 10.49 0.40
C TYR A 107 7.04 10.86 1.58
N GLN A 108 8.36 10.98 1.38
CA GLN A 108 9.34 11.19 2.44
C GLN A 108 9.02 12.44 3.29
N GLU A 109 8.72 13.58 2.66
CA GLU A 109 8.38 14.83 3.35
C GLU A 109 7.07 14.72 4.15
N ARG A 110 6.10 13.95 3.66
CA ARG A 110 4.85 13.69 4.38
C ARG A 110 5.09 12.78 5.58
N PHE A 111 5.94 11.77 5.40
CA PHE A 111 6.32 10.86 6.45
C PHE A 111 7.02 11.57 7.60
N GLU A 112 7.96 12.47 7.31
CA GLU A 112 8.67 13.25 8.33
C GLU A 112 7.70 14.12 9.16
N ARG A 113 6.71 14.75 8.51
CA ARG A 113 5.65 15.49 9.22
C ARG A 113 4.81 14.59 10.11
N LEU A 114 4.35 13.46 9.57
CA LEU A 114 3.54 12.48 10.31
C LEU A 114 4.29 11.93 11.53
N VAL A 115 5.61 11.74 11.42
CA VAL A 115 6.48 11.33 12.53
C VAL A 115 6.57 12.41 13.60
N SER A 116 6.72 13.68 13.21
CA SER A 116 6.69 14.81 14.15
C SER A 116 5.39 14.82 14.93
N ASP A 117 4.25 14.74 14.23
CA ASP A 117 2.92 14.72 14.83
C ASP A 117 2.75 13.51 15.78
N ALA A 118 3.29 12.35 15.40
CA ALA A 118 3.22 11.12 16.20
C ALA A 118 4.05 11.17 17.49
N ILE A 119 5.19 11.87 17.47
CA ILE A 119 6.02 12.08 18.65
C ILE A 119 5.32 13.05 19.61
N GLU A 120 4.82 14.17 19.09
CA GLU A 120 4.06 15.16 19.87
C GLU A 120 2.80 14.54 20.50
N TYR A 121 2.11 13.64 19.79
CA TYR A 121 0.91 12.96 20.28
C TYR A 121 1.14 12.12 21.55
N HIS A 122 2.37 11.67 21.83
CA HIS A 122 2.64 10.84 23.02
C HIS A 122 3.06 11.64 24.26
N GLU A 123 3.31 12.94 24.11
CA GLU A 123 3.65 13.82 25.24
C GLU A 123 2.40 14.34 26.00
N GLU A 124 1.18 14.04 25.52
CA GLU A 124 -0.12 14.30 26.18
C GLU A 124 -0.63 13.12 27.02
#